data_AF-A0A3B0A641-F1
#
_entry.id   AF-A0A3B0A641-F1
#
_cell.length_a   1.000
_cell.length_b   1.000
_cell.length_c   1.000
_cell.angle_alpha   90.00
_cell.angle_beta   90.00
_cell.angle_gamma   90.00
#
_symmetry.space_group_name_H-M   'P 1'
#
loop_
_entity.id
_entity.type
_entity.pdbx_description
1 polymer ?
#
loop_
_entity_poly.entity_id
_entity_poly.type
_entity_poly.pdbx_seq_one_letter_code
_entity_poly.pdbx_strand_id
1 'polypeptide(L)'
;MTVEHTTSPGPTAALAADNPIWRTVLDGIATALDAVPTWLWLTAVAAQLLLIGTLAVIAVRRRDAGKSSSGLFAAAIAATIAFLIAVLAGSFKGLVAFGRDTLHWNDGWEYLVPLTLDGVAIACALLTLAAVKKQKPADAAYRVVWIATIASAAINFDHEAGSADGSNAGGFYLGLLSLLGMLLLHIILGLMGEVGGPRVVRVNPTFGLRWITSPADTAAAWLAWQNHPPLPLRANAGPEQTARYASVRHALAHLETVRRAKRIARYRVDVPAAGLPAAGRARLWPWLRLRQLTAKIADQAKQAAAALAEEQQRHADALAAEKAAAAAKVEAVRAELVAVRAELDAVRVELADTTALFETASRELDQAGRALRSAEERAQVAEADAARARSEAAAARQSVVGMIAEADGLRVQLRDANREAGRQAALAAMARDEADGLRRQLDDRDARHAADLAAMVERMTAERDAAVAKARADAVTSVTTPARDAVTPASRDGVTPPRPGGATPDRSPRRPPWSDAQKAAFAYRDANPTATWIDVAKAAGSNESTVRRWFKHRDEYQASLADVPASQIANPKEPVTSGANGRTVTTR
;
A
#
# COMPACT_ATOMS: atom_id res chain seq x y z
N MET A 1 -42.31 -4.64 20.48
CA MET A 1 -41.28 -3.73 19.94
C MET A 1 -39.92 -4.30 20.28
N THR A 2 -39.39 -5.13 19.39
CA THR A 2 -38.02 -5.64 19.43
C THR A 2 -37.10 -4.53 18.93
N VAL A 3 -36.24 -4.01 19.81
CA VAL A 3 -35.25 -2.99 19.46
C VAL A 3 -34.03 -3.72 18.91
N GLU A 4 -33.86 -3.70 17.59
CA GLU A 4 -32.62 -4.07 16.93
C GLU A 4 -31.55 -3.01 17.25
N HIS A 5 -30.53 -3.39 18.01
CA HIS A 5 -29.33 -2.58 18.21
C HIS A 5 -28.37 -2.81 17.04
N THR A 6 -28.51 -2.03 15.96
CA THR A 6 -27.47 -1.90 14.93
C THR A 6 -26.42 -0.91 15.41
N THR A 7 -25.40 -1.40 16.12
CA THR A 7 -24.17 -0.63 16.37
C THR A 7 -23.31 -0.66 15.11
N SER A 8 -23.49 0.32 14.23
CA SER A 8 -22.51 0.61 13.17
C SER A 8 -21.28 1.26 13.81
N PRO A 9 -20.06 0.71 13.64
CA PRO A 9 -18.85 1.30 14.21
C PRO A 9 -18.50 2.62 13.52
N GLY A 10 -18.04 3.61 14.30
CA GLY A 10 -17.67 4.93 13.79
C GLY A 10 -16.49 4.92 12.81
N PRO A 11 -16.41 5.91 11.90
CA PRO A 11 -15.50 5.93 10.74
C PRO A 11 -14.00 6.00 11.08
N THR A 12 -13.63 6.28 12.32
CA THR A 12 -12.23 6.33 12.76
C THR A 12 -11.66 4.97 13.15
N ALA A 13 -12.50 3.99 13.52
CA ALA A 13 -12.07 2.64 13.87
C ALA A 13 -11.92 1.71 12.64
N ALA A 14 -12.63 2.02 11.54
CA ALA A 14 -12.53 1.29 10.27
C ALA A 14 -11.15 1.42 9.61
N LEU A 15 -10.45 2.55 9.81
CA LEU A 15 -9.18 2.84 9.16
C LEU A 15 -7.97 2.02 9.68
N ALA A 16 -8.04 1.47 10.89
CA ALA A 16 -6.99 0.60 11.42
C ALA A 16 -7.19 -0.88 11.06
N ALA A 17 -8.45 -1.28 10.85
CA ALA A 17 -8.87 -2.66 10.60
C ALA A 17 -8.76 -3.07 9.11
N ASP A 18 -8.98 -2.12 8.19
CA ASP A 18 -8.97 -2.37 6.74
C ASP A 18 -7.61 -2.22 6.07
N ASN A 19 -6.50 -2.25 6.81
CA ASN A 19 -5.18 -2.18 6.17
C ASN A 19 -4.83 -3.56 5.56
N PRO A 20 -4.85 -3.72 4.22
CA PRO A 20 -4.64 -5.01 3.57
C PRO A 20 -3.24 -5.57 3.83
N ILE A 21 -2.27 -4.71 4.16
CA ILE A 21 -0.90 -5.12 4.47
C ILE A 21 -0.87 -5.89 5.79
N TRP A 22 -1.54 -5.39 6.83
CA TRP A 22 -1.58 -6.07 8.13
C TRP A 22 -2.33 -7.40 8.04
N ARG A 23 -3.44 -7.44 7.31
CA ARG A 23 -4.18 -8.68 7.06
C ARG A 23 -3.32 -9.71 6.34
N THR A 24 -2.61 -9.31 5.28
CA THR A 24 -1.69 -10.20 4.54
C THR A 24 -0.53 -10.71 5.40
N VAL A 25 0.06 -9.86 6.25
CA VAL A 25 1.15 -10.25 7.16
C VAL A 25 0.64 -11.24 8.21
N LEU A 26 -0.52 -10.97 8.81
CA LEU A 26 -1.10 -11.81 9.86
C LEU A 26 -1.60 -13.15 9.32
N ASP A 27 -2.22 -13.16 8.14
CA ASP A 27 -2.65 -14.38 7.44
C ASP A 27 -1.44 -15.22 7.00
N GLY A 28 -0.35 -14.56 6.58
CA GLY A 28 0.92 -15.22 6.29
C GLY A 28 1.53 -15.90 7.52
N ILE A 29 1.47 -15.26 8.69
CA ILE A 29 1.92 -15.84 9.96
C ILE A 29 1.02 -17.02 10.36
N ALA A 30 -0.31 -16.88 10.27
CA ALA A 30 -1.24 -17.95 10.61
C ALA A 30 -1.03 -19.19 9.73
N THR A 31 -0.91 -18.99 8.41
CA THR A 31 -0.64 -20.06 7.44
C THR A 31 0.70 -20.74 7.70
N ALA A 32 1.74 -19.97 8.03
CA ALA A 32 3.05 -20.52 8.37
C ALA A 32 3.01 -21.36 9.66
N LEU A 33 2.19 -20.96 10.64
CA LEU A 33 2.01 -21.71 11.89
C LEU A 33 1.17 -22.98 11.70
N ASP A 34 0.18 -22.96 10.81
CA ASP A 34 -0.61 -24.14 10.43
C ASP A 34 0.22 -25.20 9.70
N ALA A 35 1.24 -24.78 8.95
CA ALA A 35 2.14 -25.68 8.26
C ALA A 35 3.12 -26.42 9.20
N VAL A 36 3.20 -26.07 10.49
CA VAL A 36 4.12 -26.69 11.44
C VAL A 36 3.55 -28.02 11.95
N PRO A 37 4.21 -29.17 11.70
CA PRO A 37 3.72 -30.46 12.16
C PRO A 37 3.63 -30.56 13.69
N THR A 38 2.59 -31.23 14.21
CA THR A 38 2.36 -31.43 15.66
C THR A 38 3.56 -32.01 16.41
N TRP A 39 4.35 -32.88 15.77
CA TRP A 39 5.55 -33.46 16.40
C TRP A 39 6.66 -32.42 16.62
N LEU A 40 6.74 -31.39 15.77
CA LEU A 40 7.73 -30.32 15.90
C LEU A 40 7.43 -29.49 17.16
N TRP A 41 6.15 -29.28 17.46
CA TRP A 41 5.68 -28.68 18.70
C TRP A 41 6.03 -29.51 19.94
N LEU A 42 5.91 -30.84 19.88
CA LEU A 42 6.35 -31.73 20.97
C LEU A 42 7.86 -31.66 21.19
N THR A 43 8.66 -31.61 20.11
CA THR A 43 10.11 -31.43 20.23
C THR A 43 10.49 -30.08 20.84
N ALA A 44 9.72 -29.02 20.56
CA ALA A 44 9.89 -27.72 21.18
C ALA A 44 9.66 -27.76 22.70
N VAL A 45 8.66 -28.51 23.20
CA VAL A 45 8.44 -28.70 24.64
C VAL A 45 9.54 -29.52 25.30
N ALA A 46 10.01 -30.58 24.65
CA ALA A 46 11.14 -31.34 25.16
C ALA A 46 12.41 -30.47 25.27
N ALA A 47 12.68 -29.67 24.24
CA ALA A 47 13.75 -28.68 24.25
C ALA A 47 13.54 -27.64 25.37
N GLN A 48 12.31 -27.23 25.64
CA GLN A 48 11.97 -26.28 26.70
C GLN A 48 12.25 -26.82 28.10
N LEU A 49 11.83 -28.05 28.39
CA LEU A 49 12.12 -28.69 29.67
C LEU A 49 13.63 -28.86 29.87
N LEU A 50 14.37 -29.14 28.80
CA LEU A 50 15.83 -29.26 28.82
C LEU A 50 16.50 -27.89 29.03
N LEU A 51 16.02 -26.82 28.38
CA LEU A 51 16.50 -25.46 28.59
C LEU A 51 16.20 -24.96 30.01
N ILE A 52 14.99 -25.17 30.53
CA ILE A 52 14.61 -24.85 31.91
C ILE A 52 15.49 -25.62 32.89
N GLY A 53 15.69 -26.92 32.66
CA GLY A 53 16.55 -27.77 33.48
C GLY A 53 18.01 -27.29 33.49
N THR A 54 18.57 -26.96 32.32
CA THR A 54 19.93 -26.43 32.22
C THR A 54 20.08 -25.05 32.87
N LEU A 55 19.11 -24.15 32.68
CA LEU A 55 19.08 -22.85 33.38
C LEU A 55 18.96 -23.00 34.89
N ALA A 56 18.11 -23.90 35.38
CA ALA A 56 17.97 -24.19 36.79
C ALA A 56 19.29 -24.75 37.37
N VAL A 57 19.96 -25.65 36.66
CA VAL A 57 21.27 -26.18 37.06
C VAL A 57 22.34 -25.07 37.07
N ILE A 58 22.35 -24.19 36.07
CA ILE A 58 23.26 -23.03 36.02
C ILE A 58 22.98 -22.08 37.19
N ALA A 59 21.72 -21.80 37.50
CA ALA A 59 21.30 -20.97 38.62
C ALA A 59 21.78 -21.57 39.97
N VAL A 60 21.53 -22.86 40.18
CA VAL A 60 21.98 -23.58 41.39
C VAL A 60 23.50 -23.57 41.50
N ARG A 61 24.24 -23.85 40.41
CA ARG A 61 25.71 -23.83 40.42
C ARG A 61 26.29 -22.43 40.64
N ARG A 62 25.62 -21.37 40.18
CA ARG A 62 26.04 -19.99 40.46
C ARG A 62 25.88 -19.60 41.92
N ARG A 63 24.85 -20.14 42.58
CA ARG A 63 24.63 -19.97 44.03
C ARG A 63 25.84 -20.44 44.85
N ASP A 64 26.57 -21.45 44.34
CA ASP A 64 27.73 -22.04 45.01
C ASP A 64 29.09 -21.46 44.57
N ALA A 65 29.19 -20.90 43.35
CA ALA A 65 30.50 -20.69 42.70
C ALA A 65 30.99 -19.23 42.58
N GLY A 66 30.16 -18.21 42.80
CA GLY A 66 30.61 -16.80 42.87
C GLY A 66 31.43 -16.26 41.69
N LYS A 67 31.43 -16.91 40.51
CA LYS A 67 32.26 -16.55 39.35
C LYS A 67 31.44 -16.25 38.09
N SER A 68 31.89 -15.22 37.38
CA SER A 68 31.32 -14.65 36.15
C SER A 68 31.69 -15.47 34.90
N SER A 69 30.78 -16.33 34.44
CA SER A 69 30.73 -16.75 33.03
C SER A 69 29.62 -15.98 32.31
N SER A 70 29.95 -14.77 31.86
CA SER A 70 29.02 -13.84 31.18
C SER A 70 28.51 -14.36 29.83
N GLY A 71 29.33 -15.13 29.10
CA GLY A 71 28.99 -15.67 27.78
C GLY A 71 27.89 -16.74 27.79
N LEU A 72 28.00 -17.77 28.62
CA LEU A 72 26.97 -18.82 28.74
C LEU A 72 25.64 -18.26 29.27
N PHE A 73 25.71 -17.28 30.17
CA PHE A 73 24.53 -16.62 30.70
C PHE A 73 23.80 -15.78 29.64
N ALA A 74 24.54 -15.01 28.85
CA ALA A 74 23.97 -14.25 27.74
C ALA A 74 23.36 -15.18 26.68
N ALA A 75 24.05 -16.27 26.32
CA ALA A 75 23.54 -17.27 25.38
C ALA A 75 22.25 -17.95 25.89
N ALA A 76 22.20 -18.30 27.18
CA ALA A 76 21.03 -18.92 27.76
C ALA A 76 19.84 -17.95 27.85
N ILE A 77 20.08 -16.67 28.17
CA ILE A 77 19.03 -15.62 28.10
C ILE A 77 18.55 -15.41 26.66
N ALA A 78 19.45 -15.34 25.69
CA ALA A 78 19.08 -15.16 24.28
C ALA A 78 18.21 -16.33 23.77
N ALA A 79 18.61 -17.58 24.06
CA ALA A 79 17.82 -18.77 23.74
C ALA A 79 16.44 -18.75 24.42
N THR A 80 16.40 -18.29 25.67
CA THR A 80 15.16 -18.15 26.44
C THR A 80 14.22 -17.11 25.84
N ILE A 81 14.73 -15.95 25.44
CA ILE A 81 13.94 -14.89 24.78
C ILE A 81 13.43 -15.36 23.43
N ALA A 82 14.29 -15.96 22.60
CA ALA A 82 13.90 -16.52 21.31
C ALA A 82 12.76 -17.56 21.47
N PHE A 83 12.84 -18.38 22.51
CA PHE A 83 11.79 -19.35 22.81
C PHE A 83 10.50 -18.72 23.34
N LEU A 84 10.58 -17.69 24.20
CA LEU A 84 9.39 -16.94 24.64
C LEU A 84 8.64 -16.33 23.47
N ILE A 85 9.34 -15.86 22.44
CA ILE A 85 8.73 -15.37 21.20
C ILE A 85 7.94 -16.48 20.50
N ALA A 86 8.46 -17.72 20.47
CA ALA A 86 7.75 -18.86 19.89
C ALA A 86 6.50 -19.25 20.71
N VAL A 87 6.58 -19.22 22.04
CA VAL A 87 5.40 -19.44 22.93
C VAL A 87 4.34 -18.38 22.70
N LEU A 88 4.77 -17.12 22.57
CA LEU A 88 3.88 -15.99 22.32
C LEU A 88 3.17 -16.14 20.97
N ALA A 89 3.86 -16.62 19.93
CA ALA A 89 3.24 -16.91 18.63
C ALA A 89 2.18 -18.02 18.72
N GLY A 90 2.44 -19.08 19.51
CA GLY A 90 1.46 -20.13 19.77
C GLY A 90 0.22 -19.63 20.53
N SER A 91 0.42 -18.82 21.57
CA SER A 91 -0.65 -18.14 22.32
C SER A 91 -1.46 -17.22 21.39
N PHE A 92 -0.78 -16.44 20.55
CA PHE A 92 -1.40 -15.53 19.61
C PHE A 92 -2.38 -16.25 18.69
N LYS A 93 -1.99 -17.40 18.12
CA LYS A 93 -2.87 -18.21 17.26
C LYS A 93 -4.14 -18.65 18.00
N GLY A 94 -4.01 -19.19 19.20
CA GLY A 94 -5.16 -19.67 19.98
C GLY A 94 -6.11 -18.55 20.41
N LEU A 95 -5.57 -17.38 20.77
CA LEU A 95 -6.38 -16.22 21.14
C LEU A 95 -7.09 -15.57 19.95
N VAL A 96 -6.45 -15.53 18.78
CA VAL A 96 -7.09 -15.06 17.54
C VAL A 96 -8.26 -15.99 17.17
N ALA A 97 -8.03 -17.29 17.23
CA ALA A 97 -9.07 -18.28 16.94
C ALA A 97 -10.23 -18.19 17.94
N PHE A 98 -9.95 -17.99 19.23
CA PHE A 98 -10.98 -17.66 20.24
C PHE A 98 -11.77 -16.39 19.91
N GLY A 99 -11.09 -15.32 19.47
CA GLY A 99 -11.75 -14.08 19.04
C GLY A 99 -12.72 -14.29 17.89
N ARG A 100 -12.35 -15.11 16.90
CA ARG A 100 -13.19 -15.44 15.75
C ARG A 100 -14.35 -16.35 16.12
N ASP A 101 -14.05 -17.45 16.78
CA ASP A 101 -15.02 -18.54 16.93
C ASP A 101 -15.96 -18.33 18.12
N THR A 102 -15.45 -17.77 19.22
CA THR A 102 -16.21 -17.60 20.47
C THR A 102 -16.83 -16.20 20.57
N LEU A 103 -16.09 -15.15 20.20
CA LEU A 103 -16.58 -13.77 20.28
C LEU A 103 -17.26 -13.30 18.98
N HIS A 104 -17.19 -14.08 17.91
CA HIS A 104 -17.68 -13.73 16.57
C HIS A 104 -17.10 -12.39 16.06
N TRP A 105 -15.89 -12.07 16.50
CA TRP A 105 -15.16 -10.89 16.04
C TRP A 105 -14.51 -11.19 14.70
N ASN A 106 -14.77 -10.33 13.73
CA ASN A 106 -14.25 -10.43 12.37
C ASN A 106 -13.64 -9.09 11.96
N ASP A 107 -12.98 -9.07 10.79
CA ASP A 107 -12.37 -7.87 10.20
C ASP A 107 -11.31 -7.24 11.08
N GLY A 108 -10.47 -8.05 11.72
CA GLY A 108 -9.30 -7.62 12.47
C GLY A 108 -9.57 -7.35 13.95
N TRP A 109 -10.82 -7.37 14.39
CA TRP A 109 -11.16 -7.26 15.81
C TRP A 109 -10.71 -8.46 16.62
N GLU A 110 -10.59 -9.63 16.00
CA GLU A 110 -10.08 -10.85 16.63
C GLU A 110 -8.64 -10.68 17.17
N TYR A 111 -7.83 -9.79 16.58
CA TYR A 111 -6.46 -9.53 17.02
C TYR A 111 -6.39 -8.66 18.29
N LEU A 112 -7.50 -8.05 18.70
CA LEU A 112 -7.56 -7.27 19.94
C LEU A 112 -7.40 -8.16 21.17
N VAL A 113 -7.86 -9.43 21.10
CA VAL A 113 -7.76 -10.39 22.20
C VAL A 113 -6.30 -10.67 22.59
N PRO A 114 -5.41 -11.13 21.68
CA PRO A 114 -4.01 -11.30 22.02
C PRO A 114 -3.28 -9.98 22.27
N LEU A 115 -3.63 -8.90 21.55
CA LEU A 115 -2.99 -7.61 21.77
C LEU A 115 -3.24 -7.09 23.20
N THR A 116 -4.45 -7.24 23.72
CA THR A 116 -4.78 -6.81 25.08
C THR A 116 -4.27 -7.79 26.13
N LEU A 117 -4.46 -9.11 25.95
CA LEU A 117 -4.06 -10.09 26.94
C LEU A 117 -2.55 -10.30 26.99
N ASP A 118 -1.94 -10.65 25.85
CA ASP A 118 -0.50 -10.92 25.77
C ASP A 118 0.30 -9.61 25.79
N GLY A 119 -0.21 -8.53 25.18
CA GLY A 119 0.44 -7.23 25.22
C GLY A 119 0.55 -6.66 26.65
N VAL A 120 -0.51 -6.77 27.46
CA VAL A 120 -0.45 -6.37 28.88
C VAL A 120 0.51 -7.27 29.66
N ALA A 121 0.50 -8.59 29.39
CA ALA A 121 1.43 -9.52 30.02
C ALA A 121 2.90 -9.17 29.72
N ILE A 122 3.23 -8.88 28.45
CA ILE A 122 4.59 -8.48 28.04
C ILE A 122 4.98 -7.15 28.66
N ALA A 123 4.11 -6.14 28.61
CA ALA A 123 4.38 -4.84 29.21
C ALA A 123 4.65 -4.98 30.73
N CYS A 124 3.83 -5.76 31.44
CA CYS A 124 4.02 -6.03 32.86
C CYS A 124 5.28 -6.89 33.12
N ALA A 125 5.61 -7.84 32.26
CA ALA A 125 6.86 -8.61 32.35
C ALA A 125 8.08 -7.70 32.19
N LEU A 126 8.09 -6.80 31.20
CA LEU A 126 9.15 -5.80 31.00
C LEU A 126 9.27 -4.85 32.19
N LEU A 127 8.14 -4.38 32.75
CA LEU A 127 8.14 -3.58 33.98
C LEU A 127 8.71 -4.36 35.16
N THR A 128 8.42 -5.67 35.25
CA THR A 128 8.94 -6.54 36.29
C THR A 128 10.46 -6.71 36.15
N LEU A 129 10.96 -6.95 34.94
CA LEU A 129 12.39 -7.01 34.63
C LEU A 129 13.10 -5.68 34.95
N ALA A 130 12.49 -4.56 34.56
CA ALA A 130 13.01 -3.21 34.83
C ALA A 130 13.01 -2.88 36.33
N ALA A 131 11.97 -3.29 37.07
CA ALA A 131 11.89 -3.12 38.51
C ALA A 131 12.94 -3.96 39.23
N VAL A 132 13.15 -5.22 38.83
CA VAL A 132 14.22 -6.07 39.38
C VAL A 132 15.61 -5.47 39.09
N LYS A 133 15.85 -4.99 37.86
CA LYS A 133 17.09 -4.28 37.50
C LYS A 133 17.33 -3.03 38.36
N LYS A 134 16.26 -2.31 38.72
CA LYS A 134 16.31 -1.12 39.60
C LYS A 134 16.18 -1.45 41.10
N GLN A 135 16.21 -2.73 41.48
CA GLN A 135 15.97 -3.22 42.86
C GLN A 135 14.66 -2.73 43.51
N LYS A 136 13.63 -2.43 42.72
CA LYS A 136 12.31 -1.99 43.20
C LYS A 136 11.38 -3.18 43.42
N PRO A 137 10.38 -3.07 44.31
CA PRO A 137 9.36 -4.10 44.46
C PRO A 137 8.57 -4.26 43.16
N ALA A 138 8.62 -5.44 42.56
CA ALA A 138 7.97 -5.77 41.29
C ALA A 138 6.70 -6.61 41.47
N ASP A 139 6.23 -6.78 42.70
CA ASP A 139 5.17 -7.74 43.08
C ASP A 139 3.83 -7.46 42.36
N ALA A 140 3.46 -6.18 42.20
CA ALA A 140 2.21 -5.82 41.52
C ALA A 140 2.22 -6.22 40.03
N ALA A 141 3.26 -5.83 39.28
CA ALA A 141 3.40 -6.18 37.87
C ALA A 141 3.53 -7.71 37.68
N TYR A 142 4.28 -8.37 38.55
CA TYR A 142 4.45 -9.82 38.54
C TYR A 142 3.11 -10.57 38.73
N ARG A 143 2.23 -10.09 39.61
CA ARG A 143 0.88 -10.67 39.79
C ARG A 143 -0.01 -10.49 38.57
N VAL A 144 0.08 -9.34 37.90
CA VAL A 144 -0.68 -9.09 36.66
C VAL A 144 -0.24 -10.06 35.57
N VAL A 145 1.06 -10.34 35.43
CA VAL A 145 1.54 -11.36 34.50
C VAL A 145 0.96 -12.73 34.83
N TRP A 146 0.96 -13.14 36.10
CA TRP A 146 0.35 -14.42 36.51
C TRP A 146 -1.13 -14.53 36.15
N ILE A 147 -1.91 -13.47 36.40
CA ILE A 147 -3.34 -13.45 36.07
C ILE A 147 -3.52 -13.57 34.55
N ALA A 148 -2.75 -12.79 33.77
CA ALA A 148 -2.81 -12.83 32.31
C ALA A 148 -2.39 -14.20 31.76
N THR A 149 -1.36 -14.82 32.32
CA THR A 149 -0.92 -16.15 31.91
C THR A 149 -1.96 -17.23 32.23
N ILE A 150 -2.58 -17.18 33.41
CA ILE A 150 -3.64 -18.15 33.77
C ILE A 150 -4.85 -17.97 32.85
N ALA A 151 -5.25 -16.73 32.59
CA ALA A 151 -6.33 -16.42 31.67
C ALA A 151 -6.02 -16.91 30.24
N SER A 152 -4.82 -16.63 29.73
CA SER A 152 -4.36 -17.11 28.43
C SER A 152 -4.35 -18.64 28.36
N ALA A 153 -3.82 -19.30 29.40
CA ALA A 153 -3.80 -20.76 29.47
C ALA A 153 -5.22 -21.36 29.46
N ALA A 154 -6.17 -20.75 30.18
CA ALA A 154 -7.55 -21.20 30.22
C ALA A 154 -8.25 -21.02 28.87
N ILE A 155 -8.07 -19.86 28.21
CA ILE A 155 -8.66 -19.58 26.89
C ILE A 155 -8.09 -20.53 25.84
N ASN A 156 -6.78 -20.70 25.81
CA ASN A 156 -6.11 -21.62 24.88
C ASN A 156 -6.53 -23.08 25.11
N PHE A 157 -6.70 -23.50 26.36
CA PHE A 157 -7.18 -24.83 26.68
C PHE A 157 -8.63 -25.04 26.24
N ASP A 158 -9.52 -24.11 26.63
CA ASP A 158 -10.96 -24.18 26.35
C ASP A 158 -11.26 -24.16 24.85
N HIS A 159 -10.58 -23.30 24.10
CA HIS A 159 -10.78 -23.17 22.66
C HIS A 159 -10.33 -24.41 21.89
N GLU A 160 -9.14 -24.94 22.17
CA GLU A 160 -8.59 -26.10 21.44
C GLU A 160 -9.20 -27.43 21.92
N ALA A 161 -9.74 -27.49 23.15
CA ALA A 161 -10.50 -28.64 23.64
C ALA A 161 -11.98 -28.61 23.20
N GLY A 162 -12.53 -27.42 22.93
CA GLY A 162 -13.93 -27.19 22.57
C GLY A 162 -14.21 -27.03 21.08
N SER A 163 -13.18 -26.82 20.25
CA SER A 163 -13.34 -26.68 18.80
C SER A 163 -13.65 -28.03 18.13
N ALA A 164 -14.43 -28.00 17.03
CA ALA A 164 -14.93 -29.20 16.35
C ALA A 164 -13.81 -30.09 15.78
N ASP A 165 -12.67 -29.49 15.42
CA ASP A 165 -11.47 -30.15 14.92
C ASP A 165 -10.34 -30.22 15.97
N GLY A 166 -10.61 -29.71 17.18
CA GLY A 166 -9.65 -29.57 18.27
C GLY A 166 -9.31 -30.88 18.97
N SER A 167 -8.12 -30.96 19.55
CA SER A 167 -7.73 -32.09 20.39
C SER A 167 -7.48 -31.64 21.82
N ASN A 168 -7.99 -32.41 22.80
CA ASN A 168 -7.69 -32.20 24.22
C ASN A 168 -6.16 -32.16 24.49
N ALA A 169 -5.38 -32.86 23.67
CA ALA A 169 -3.92 -32.83 23.72
C ALA A 169 -3.34 -31.48 23.27
N GLY A 170 -3.90 -30.87 22.22
CA GLY A 170 -3.55 -29.53 21.75
C GLY A 170 -3.88 -28.45 22.78
N GLY A 171 -5.08 -28.50 23.37
CA GLY A 171 -5.48 -27.53 24.39
C GLY A 171 -4.63 -27.63 25.65
N PHE A 172 -4.34 -28.85 26.11
CA PHE A 172 -3.41 -29.08 27.21
C PHE A 172 -2.00 -28.55 26.90
N TYR A 173 -1.52 -28.73 25.67
CA TYR A 173 -0.23 -28.26 25.23
C TYR A 173 -0.12 -26.72 25.25
N LEU A 174 -1.07 -26.01 24.65
CA LEU A 174 -1.06 -24.54 24.60
C LEU A 174 -1.25 -23.92 25.99
N GLY A 175 -2.11 -24.52 26.82
CA GLY A 175 -2.26 -24.15 28.23
C GLY A 175 -0.96 -24.34 29.02
N LEU A 176 -0.30 -25.48 28.85
CA LEU A 176 0.98 -25.78 29.52
C LEU A 176 2.10 -24.83 29.06
N LEU A 177 2.17 -24.51 27.76
CA LEU A 177 3.15 -23.56 27.23
C LEU A 177 3.03 -22.18 27.87
N SER A 178 1.80 -21.69 28.05
CA SER A 178 1.54 -20.41 28.71
C SER A 178 2.11 -20.41 30.13
N LEU A 179 1.83 -21.45 30.91
CA LEU A 179 2.35 -21.61 32.28
C LEU A 179 3.89 -21.75 32.31
N LEU A 180 4.48 -22.48 31.36
CA LEU A 180 5.93 -22.62 31.23
C LEU A 180 6.61 -21.28 30.90
N GLY A 181 5.98 -20.41 30.10
CA GLY A 181 6.48 -19.05 29.83
C GLY A 181 6.59 -18.22 31.12
N MET A 182 5.59 -18.31 32.00
CA MET A 182 5.62 -17.65 33.30
C MET A 182 6.66 -18.26 34.26
N LEU A 183 6.80 -19.59 34.28
CA LEU A 183 7.85 -20.25 35.05
C LEU A 183 9.24 -19.78 34.61
N LEU A 184 9.44 -19.64 33.30
CA LEU A 184 10.69 -19.17 32.73
C LEU A 184 10.97 -17.71 33.09
N LEU A 185 9.96 -16.83 33.02
CA LEU A 185 10.07 -15.46 33.53
C LEU A 185 10.46 -15.44 35.02
N HIS A 186 9.87 -16.31 35.84
CA HIS A 186 10.23 -16.42 37.25
C HIS A 186 11.71 -16.78 37.46
N ILE A 187 12.24 -17.73 36.68
CA ILE A 187 13.65 -18.13 36.72
C ILE A 187 14.56 -16.96 36.30
N ILE A 188 14.22 -16.23 35.23
CA ILE A 188 14.98 -15.06 34.78
C ILE A 188 15.02 -13.98 35.86
N LEU A 189 13.89 -13.71 36.52
CA LEU A 189 13.82 -12.71 37.60
C LEU A 189 14.66 -13.13 38.81
N GLY A 190 14.69 -14.42 39.14
CA GLY A 190 15.59 -14.98 40.15
C GLY A 190 17.05 -14.74 39.81
N LEU A 191 17.45 -15.08 38.58
CA LEU A 191 18.81 -14.90 38.07
C LEU A 191 19.25 -13.42 38.05
N MET A 192 18.37 -12.50 37.65
CA MET A 192 18.69 -11.06 37.64
C MET A 192 18.70 -10.45 39.05
N GLY A 193 17.90 -10.99 39.97
CA GLY A 193 17.88 -10.56 41.37
C GLY A 193 19.22 -10.77 42.10
N GLU A 194 20.01 -11.76 41.67
CA GLU A 194 21.32 -12.08 42.24
C GLU A 194 22.45 -11.14 41.78
N VAL A 195 22.31 -10.53 40.60
CA VAL A 195 23.31 -9.62 40.02
C VAL A 195 23.31 -8.23 40.70
N GLY A 196 22.27 -7.91 41.46
CA GLY A 196 22.02 -6.55 41.98
C GLY A 196 22.85 -6.09 43.19
N GLY A 197 23.47 -6.96 43.98
CA GLY A 197 24.08 -6.58 45.27
C GLY A 197 23.14 -6.72 46.48
N PRO A 198 23.61 -6.43 47.71
CA PRO A 198 22.93 -6.85 48.94
C PRO A 198 21.58 -6.15 49.16
N ARG A 199 20.50 -6.91 49.02
CA ARG A 199 19.11 -6.48 49.25
C ARG A 199 18.85 -6.18 50.73
N VAL A 200 18.12 -5.10 51.01
CA VAL A 200 17.31 -5.04 52.24
C VAL A 200 16.21 -6.09 52.11
N VAL A 201 16.34 -7.19 52.85
CA VAL A 201 15.48 -8.36 52.68
C VAL A 201 14.10 -8.07 53.30
N ARG A 202 13.11 -7.77 52.45
CA ARG A 202 11.69 -7.78 52.82
C ARG A 202 11.09 -9.10 52.35
N VAL A 203 11.05 -10.10 53.24
CA VAL A 203 10.38 -11.38 52.95
C VAL A 203 8.94 -11.32 53.42
N ASN A 204 8.00 -11.73 52.58
CA ASN A 204 6.62 -11.96 53.02
C ASN A 204 6.50 -13.35 53.68
N PRO A 205 5.69 -13.47 54.75
CA PRO A 205 5.53 -14.73 55.44
C PRO A 205 4.78 -15.77 54.59
N THR A 206 5.24 -17.02 54.63
CA THR A 206 4.63 -18.13 53.88
C THR A 206 3.57 -18.84 54.72
N PHE A 207 2.31 -18.50 54.52
CA PHE A 207 1.21 -19.07 55.32
C PHE A 207 0.81 -20.51 54.93
N GLY A 208 1.14 -20.96 53.71
CA GLY A 208 0.91 -22.33 53.26
C GLY A 208 -0.54 -22.81 53.46
N LEU A 209 -0.69 -24.03 54.00
CA LEU A 209 -1.97 -24.67 54.34
C LEU A 209 -2.87 -23.85 55.27
N ARG A 210 -2.32 -22.85 55.95
CA ARG A 210 -3.04 -22.03 56.92
C ARG A 210 -4.06 -21.08 56.30
N TRP A 211 -3.95 -20.80 55.00
CA TRP A 211 -5.01 -20.17 54.22
C TRP A 211 -6.31 -20.99 54.24
N ILE A 212 -6.21 -22.31 54.35
CA ILE A 212 -7.37 -23.22 54.37
C ILE A 212 -7.81 -23.47 55.82
N THR A 213 -6.86 -23.75 56.71
CA THR A 213 -7.19 -24.14 58.09
C THR A 213 -7.56 -22.97 59.00
N SER A 214 -7.12 -21.75 58.68
CA SER A 214 -7.39 -20.55 59.50
C SER A 214 -7.42 -19.27 58.63
N PRO A 215 -8.37 -19.14 57.70
CA PRO A 215 -8.39 -18.06 56.72
C PRO A 215 -8.50 -16.67 57.36
N ALA A 216 -9.34 -16.50 58.39
CA ALA A 216 -9.56 -15.20 59.03
C ALA A 216 -8.31 -14.67 59.74
N ASP A 217 -7.63 -15.51 60.53
CA ASP A 217 -6.40 -15.11 61.22
C ASP A 217 -5.22 -14.95 60.26
N THR A 218 -5.18 -15.75 59.20
CA THR A 218 -4.17 -15.63 58.15
C THR A 218 -4.36 -14.33 57.36
N ALA A 219 -5.59 -13.98 56.99
CA ALA A 219 -5.90 -12.71 56.36
C ALA A 219 -5.60 -11.53 57.28
N ALA A 220 -5.94 -11.61 58.58
CA ALA A 220 -5.62 -10.55 59.54
C ALA A 220 -4.10 -10.37 59.72
N ALA A 221 -3.34 -11.47 59.80
CA ALA A 221 -1.88 -11.42 59.92
C ALA A 221 -1.23 -10.87 58.64
N TRP A 222 -1.71 -11.28 57.47
CA TRP A 222 -1.26 -10.78 56.18
C TRP A 222 -1.58 -9.28 56.01
N LEU A 223 -2.80 -8.84 56.36
CA LEU A 223 -3.19 -7.43 56.34
C LEU A 223 -2.38 -6.60 57.34
N ALA A 224 -2.09 -7.12 58.54
CA ALA A 224 -1.24 -6.44 59.50
C ALA A 224 0.20 -6.30 58.98
N TRP A 225 0.70 -7.32 58.28
CA TRP A 225 2.01 -7.29 57.64
C TRP A 225 2.10 -6.25 56.52
N GLN A 226 1.06 -6.10 55.71
CA GLN A 226 1.02 -5.12 54.61
C GLN A 226 0.84 -3.69 55.10
N ASN A 227 -0.10 -3.47 56.03
CA ASN A 227 -0.45 -2.12 56.49
C ASN A 227 0.53 -1.57 57.54
N HIS A 228 1.19 -2.46 58.28
CA HIS A 228 2.14 -2.09 59.34
C HIS A 228 3.38 -2.97 59.23
N PRO A 229 4.23 -2.84 58.21
CA PRO A 229 5.33 -3.77 57.99
C PRO A 229 6.30 -3.83 59.17
N PRO A 230 6.76 -5.02 59.58
CA PRO A 230 7.80 -5.15 60.59
C PRO A 230 9.14 -4.56 60.10
N LEU A 231 10.03 -4.28 61.05
CA LEU A 231 11.35 -3.69 60.78
C LEU A 231 12.15 -4.56 59.79
N PRO A 232 12.66 -3.99 58.69
CA PRO A 232 13.37 -4.76 57.68
C PRO A 232 14.63 -5.43 58.25
N LEU A 233 14.94 -6.63 57.75
CA LEU A 233 16.18 -7.32 58.07
C LEU A 233 17.39 -6.53 57.59
N ARG A 234 18.50 -6.63 58.33
CA ARG A 234 19.79 -6.08 57.92
C ARG A 234 20.25 -6.72 56.61
N ALA A 235 20.99 -5.98 55.80
CA ALA A 235 21.47 -6.43 54.49
C ALA A 235 22.38 -7.68 54.53
N ASN A 236 22.93 -8.01 55.70
CA ASN A 236 23.76 -9.19 55.96
C ASN A 236 23.05 -10.28 56.78
N ALA A 237 21.72 -10.27 56.82
CA ALA A 237 20.96 -11.28 57.57
C ALA A 237 21.20 -12.69 57.01
N GLY A 238 21.56 -13.62 57.90
CA GLY A 238 21.80 -15.02 57.51
C GLY A 238 20.52 -15.74 57.04
N PRO A 239 20.66 -16.91 56.40
CA PRO A 239 19.52 -17.71 55.92
C PRO A 239 18.52 -18.06 57.02
N GLU A 240 19.02 -18.35 58.23
CA GLU A 240 18.20 -18.68 59.39
C GLU A 240 17.38 -17.48 59.90
N GLN A 241 17.99 -16.28 59.94
CA GLN A 241 17.30 -15.06 60.32
C GLN A 241 16.21 -14.71 59.30
N THR A 242 16.48 -14.93 58.02
CA THR A 242 15.54 -14.76 56.92
C THR A 242 14.37 -15.73 57.03
N ALA A 243 14.62 -17.01 57.30
CA ALA A 243 13.60 -18.02 57.51
C ALA A 243 12.74 -17.73 58.74
N ARG A 244 13.35 -17.27 59.84
CA ARG A 244 12.63 -16.86 61.06
C ARG A 244 11.74 -15.63 60.81
N TYR A 245 12.24 -14.65 60.07
CA TYR A 245 11.49 -13.44 59.71
C TYR A 245 10.30 -13.77 58.79
N ALA A 246 10.48 -14.68 57.84
CA ALA A 246 9.43 -15.18 56.95
C ALA A 246 8.49 -16.21 57.59
N SER A 247 8.69 -16.56 58.86
CA SER A 247 7.90 -17.60 59.50
C SER A 247 6.49 -17.13 59.84
N VAL A 248 5.52 -18.05 59.72
CA VAL A 248 4.12 -17.83 60.16
C VAL A 248 4.05 -17.36 61.60
N ARG A 249 4.92 -17.91 62.47
CA ARG A 249 4.99 -17.54 63.89
C ARG A 249 5.35 -16.07 64.07
N HIS A 250 6.27 -15.55 63.27
CA HIS A 250 6.65 -14.14 63.34
C HIS A 250 5.51 -13.23 62.85
N ALA A 251 4.82 -13.61 61.77
CA ALA A 251 3.65 -12.88 61.28
C ALA A 251 2.51 -12.78 62.30
N LEU A 252 2.26 -13.86 63.05
CA LEU A 252 1.26 -13.87 64.12
C LEU A 252 1.68 -13.03 65.34
N ALA A 253 2.94 -13.14 65.77
CA ALA A 253 3.47 -12.32 66.85
C ALA A 253 3.40 -10.82 66.49
N HIS A 254 3.63 -10.51 65.21
CA HIS A 254 3.48 -9.16 64.69
C HIS A 254 2.01 -8.70 64.69
N LEU A 255 1.07 -9.54 64.27
CA LEU A 255 -0.37 -9.27 64.37
C LEU A 255 -0.79 -8.97 65.82
N GLU A 256 -0.32 -9.76 66.80
CA GLU A 256 -0.59 -9.54 68.22
C GLU A 256 -0.03 -8.21 68.70
N THR A 257 1.16 -7.83 68.24
CA THR A 257 1.79 -6.55 68.54
C THR A 257 0.94 -5.39 68.00
N VAL A 258 0.49 -5.48 66.76
CA VAL A 258 -0.42 -4.49 66.15
C VAL A 258 -1.76 -4.41 66.91
N ARG A 259 -2.34 -5.56 67.27
CA ARG A 259 -3.59 -5.62 68.06
C ARG A 259 -3.40 -5.03 69.45
N ARG A 260 -2.28 -5.28 70.12
CA ARG A 260 -1.95 -4.73 71.44
C ARG A 260 -1.76 -3.21 71.38
N ALA A 261 -1.04 -2.72 70.37
CA ALA A 261 -0.90 -1.27 70.14
C ALA A 261 -2.27 -0.60 69.94
N LYS A 262 -3.16 -1.21 69.14
CA LYS A 262 -4.53 -0.72 68.94
C LYS A 262 -5.39 -0.78 70.22
N ARG A 263 -5.22 -1.80 71.08
CA ARG A 263 -5.92 -1.89 72.38
C ARG A 263 -5.44 -0.82 73.35
N ILE A 264 -4.13 -0.60 73.48
CA ILE A 264 -3.57 0.45 74.33
C ILE A 264 -4.08 1.83 73.89
N ALA A 265 -4.20 2.06 72.57
CA ALA A 265 -4.81 3.27 72.04
C ALA A 265 -6.30 3.43 72.40
N ARG A 266 -7.04 2.34 72.63
CA ARG A 266 -8.47 2.36 73.03
C ARG A 266 -8.71 2.46 74.53
N TYR A 267 -7.90 1.80 75.36
CA TYR A 267 -8.08 1.78 76.83
C TYR A 267 -7.64 3.06 77.55
N ARG A 268 -7.23 4.10 76.82
CA ARG A 268 -6.95 5.44 77.37
C ARG A 268 -8.23 6.26 77.62
N VAL A 269 -9.42 5.66 77.58
CA VAL A 269 -10.72 6.32 77.81
C VAL A 269 -11.54 5.53 78.85
N ASP A 270 -11.57 6.07 80.07
CA ASP A 270 -12.50 6.00 81.22
C ASP A 270 -13.21 4.69 81.65
N VAL A 271 -13.07 4.36 82.96
CA VAL A 271 -14.13 3.73 83.78
C VAL A 271 -14.01 4.18 85.26
N PRO A 272 -15.03 4.82 85.86
CA PRO A 272 -15.18 4.94 87.32
C PRO A 272 -16.25 3.96 87.85
N ALA A 273 -15.96 3.27 88.96
CA ALA A 273 -16.93 2.41 89.66
C ALA A 273 -17.03 2.83 91.14
N ALA A 274 -18.22 3.24 91.59
CA ALA A 274 -18.53 3.57 92.98
C ALA A 274 -19.95 3.10 93.37
N GLY A 275 -20.06 2.49 94.57
CA GLY A 275 -21.29 2.06 95.27
C GLY A 275 -21.02 0.75 96.02
N LEU A 276 -21.05 0.64 97.36
CA LEU A 276 -22.19 0.74 98.29
C LEU A 276 -21.69 0.70 99.78
N PRO A 277 -22.56 0.82 100.82
CA PRO A 277 -22.31 1.56 102.07
C PRO A 277 -22.12 0.70 103.34
N ALA A 278 -21.75 1.35 104.47
CA ALA A 278 -21.70 0.74 105.80
C ALA A 278 -22.37 1.65 106.87
N ALA A 279 -23.40 1.11 107.53
CA ALA A 279 -23.95 1.62 108.79
C ALA A 279 -23.13 1.08 109.98
N GLY A 280 -23.00 1.89 111.04
CA GLY A 280 -22.54 1.42 112.37
C GLY A 280 -21.24 2.01 112.91
N ARG A 281 -21.16 3.34 113.10
CA ARG A 281 -19.99 4.09 113.59
C ARG A 281 -19.76 4.09 115.12
N ALA A 282 -20.10 3.03 115.84
CA ALA A 282 -19.84 2.97 117.29
C ALA A 282 -18.51 2.27 117.67
N ARG A 283 -17.72 1.79 116.69
CA ARG A 283 -16.46 1.03 116.92
C ARG A 283 -15.17 1.75 116.49
N LEU A 284 -15.21 3.09 116.35
CA LEU A 284 -14.22 3.87 115.59
C LEU A 284 -13.23 4.70 116.44
N TRP A 285 -12.89 4.27 117.65
CA TRP A 285 -11.79 4.91 118.41
C TRP A 285 -10.39 4.64 117.82
N PRO A 286 -10.08 3.44 117.25
CA PRO A 286 -8.89 3.25 116.41
C PRO A 286 -8.90 4.13 115.14
N TRP A 287 -10.09 4.54 114.72
CA TRP A 287 -10.32 5.31 113.51
C TRP A 287 -10.07 6.80 113.67
N LEU A 288 -9.94 7.34 114.89
CA LEU A 288 -9.52 8.74 115.11
C LEU A 288 -8.01 8.91 114.90
N ARG A 289 -7.20 7.91 115.26
CA ARG A 289 -5.78 7.82 114.85
C ARG A 289 -5.63 7.54 113.36
N LEU A 290 -6.48 6.67 112.82
CA LEU A 290 -6.58 6.51 111.37
C LEU A 290 -7.04 7.83 110.73
N ARG A 291 -7.87 8.65 111.38
CA ARG A 291 -8.36 9.94 110.85
C ARG A 291 -7.27 10.98 110.73
N GLN A 292 -6.36 11.05 111.72
CA GLN A 292 -5.20 11.95 111.68
C GLN A 292 -4.16 11.48 110.65
N LEU A 293 -3.96 10.17 110.51
CA LEU A 293 -3.16 9.60 109.41
C LEU A 293 -3.83 9.81 108.06
N THR A 294 -5.14 9.62 107.93
CA THR A 294 -5.90 9.88 106.70
C THR A 294 -6.02 11.36 106.41
N ALA A 295 -5.92 12.26 107.40
CA ALA A 295 -5.90 13.70 107.15
C ALA A 295 -4.55 14.13 106.56
N LYS A 296 -3.43 13.61 107.07
CA LYS A 296 -2.10 13.80 106.44
C LYS A 296 -2.01 13.12 105.08
N ILE A 297 -2.55 11.90 104.94
CA ILE A 297 -2.63 11.20 103.65
C ILE A 297 -3.60 11.93 102.71
N ALA A 298 -4.67 12.57 103.19
CA ALA A 298 -5.58 13.36 102.37
C ALA A 298 -4.97 14.69 101.93
N ASP A 299 -4.17 15.34 102.77
CA ASP A 299 -3.40 16.53 102.36
C ASP A 299 -2.28 16.16 101.38
N GLN A 300 -1.56 15.05 101.62
CA GLN A 300 -0.60 14.53 100.64
C GLN A 300 -1.29 14.06 99.36
N ALA A 301 -2.48 13.48 99.43
CA ALA A 301 -3.26 13.09 98.26
C ALA A 301 -3.83 14.31 97.53
N LYS A 302 -4.18 15.41 98.23
CA LYS A 302 -4.56 16.67 97.61
C LYS A 302 -3.39 17.34 96.90
N GLN A 303 -2.21 17.36 97.53
CA GLN A 303 -0.99 17.88 96.91
C GLN A 303 -0.56 17.02 95.72
N ALA A 304 -0.62 15.69 95.85
CA ALA A 304 -0.37 14.77 94.76
C ALA A 304 -1.41 14.91 93.64
N ALA A 305 -2.70 15.10 93.96
CA ALA A 305 -3.75 15.33 92.98
C ALA A 305 -3.60 16.68 92.26
N ALA A 306 -3.18 17.74 92.95
CA ALA A 306 -2.88 19.03 92.35
C ALA A 306 -1.66 18.94 91.42
N ALA A 307 -0.59 18.26 91.85
CA ALA A 307 0.59 18.01 91.00
C ALA A 307 0.26 17.14 89.78
N LEU A 308 -0.61 16.12 89.96
CA LEU A 308 -1.08 15.28 88.86
C LEU A 308 -1.98 16.07 87.90
N ALA A 309 -2.81 16.99 88.40
CA ALA A 309 -3.63 17.86 87.57
C ALA A 309 -2.77 18.82 86.74
N GLU A 310 -1.71 19.39 87.31
CA GLU A 310 -0.73 20.19 86.55
C GLU A 310 0.03 19.35 85.52
N GLU A 311 0.38 18.10 85.84
CA GLU A 311 1.03 17.19 84.89
C GLU A 311 0.08 16.77 83.77
N GLN A 312 -1.19 16.51 84.08
CA GLN A 312 -2.23 16.24 83.11
C GLN A 312 -2.49 17.44 82.20
N GLN A 313 -2.52 18.65 82.75
CA GLN A 313 -2.66 19.87 81.96
C GLN A 313 -1.46 20.05 81.01
N ARG A 314 -0.23 19.86 81.51
CA ARG A 314 0.99 19.88 80.66
C ARG A 314 0.96 18.81 79.57
N HIS A 315 0.46 17.61 79.85
CA HIS A 315 0.29 16.57 78.84
C HIS A 315 -0.81 16.91 77.82
N ALA A 316 -1.92 17.52 78.26
CA ALA A 316 -2.99 17.97 77.38
C ALA A 316 -2.50 19.08 76.44
N ASP A 317 -1.74 20.04 76.97
CA ASP A 317 -1.14 21.13 76.19
C ASP A 317 -0.07 20.61 75.22
N ALA A 318 0.76 19.65 75.64
CA ALA A 318 1.73 18.98 74.76
C ALA A 318 1.04 18.19 73.63
N LEU A 319 -0.05 17.48 73.95
CA LEU A 319 -0.83 16.74 72.95
C LEU A 319 -1.56 17.68 71.99
N ALA A 320 -2.04 18.84 72.48
CA ALA A 320 -2.63 19.88 71.65
C ALA A 320 -1.60 20.49 70.69
N ALA A 321 -0.37 20.74 71.17
CA ALA A 321 0.75 21.19 70.35
C ALA A 321 1.15 20.16 69.28
N GLU A 322 1.23 18.87 69.63
CA GLU A 322 1.46 17.80 68.65
C GLU A 322 0.36 17.71 67.60
N LYS A 323 -0.91 17.83 68.00
CA LYS A 323 -2.05 17.84 67.07
C LYS A 323 -1.98 19.04 66.11
N ALA A 324 -1.65 20.22 66.61
CA ALA A 324 -1.48 21.42 65.79
C ALA A 324 -0.32 21.26 64.80
N ALA A 325 0.82 20.71 65.24
CA ALA A 325 1.96 20.42 64.37
C ALA A 325 1.64 19.36 63.31
N ALA A 326 0.86 18.33 63.67
CA ALA A 326 0.40 17.32 62.72
C ALA A 326 -0.58 17.90 61.70
N ALA A 327 -1.51 18.77 62.13
CA ALA A 327 -2.43 19.46 61.22
C ALA A 327 -1.67 20.35 60.22
N ALA A 328 -0.65 21.10 60.68
CA ALA A 328 0.19 21.89 59.80
C ALA A 328 0.94 21.05 58.75
N LYS A 329 1.44 19.86 59.14
CA LYS A 329 2.07 18.92 58.19
C LYS A 329 1.08 18.37 57.17
N VAL A 330 -0.15 18.08 57.57
CA VAL A 330 -1.20 17.62 56.65
C VAL A 330 -1.55 18.70 55.63
N GLU A 331 -1.66 19.96 56.06
CA GLU A 331 -1.91 21.07 55.12
C GLU A 331 -0.72 21.33 54.19
N ALA A 332 0.52 21.19 54.67
CA ALA A 332 1.69 21.26 53.80
C ALA A 332 1.68 20.16 52.73
N VAL A 333 1.37 18.91 53.10
CA VAL A 333 1.25 17.80 52.14
C VAL A 333 0.10 18.03 51.17
N ARG A 334 -1.03 18.61 51.61
CA ARG A 334 -2.13 18.97 50.71
C ARG A 334 -1.70 20.01 49.68
N ALA A 335 -0.94 21.02 50.09
CA ALA A 335 -0.41 22.03 49.17
C ALA A 335 0.55 21.42 48.14
N GLU A 336 1.46 20.53 48.56
CA GLU A 336 2.34 19.79 47.64
C GLU A 336 1.54 18.93 46.65
N LEU A 337 0.47 18.27 47.10
CA LEU A 337 -0.35 17.40 46.27
C LEU A 337 -1.14 18.20 45.21
N VAL A 338 -1.57 19.43 45.55
CA VAL A 338 -2.16 20.37 44.58
C VAL A 338 -1.12 20.82 43.54
N ALA A 339 0.10 21.14 43.96
CA ALA A 339 1.18 21.52 43.05
C ALA A 339 1.54 20.39 42.07
N VAL A 340 1.71 19.16 42.58
CA VAL A 340 1.97 17.97 41.76
C VAL A 340 0.82 17.70 40.77
N ARG A 341 -0.43 17.96 41.18
CA ARG A 341 -1.57 17.79 40.28
C ARG A 341 -1.57 18.82 39.16
N ALA A 342 -1.18 20.07 39.45
CA ALA A 342 -1.02 21.10 38.42
C ALA A 342 0.10 20.75 37.42
N GLU A 343 1.23 20.22 37.91
CA GLU A 343 2.31 19.72 37.04
C GLU A 343 1.85 18.54 36.17
N LEU A 344 1.09 17.60 36.73
CA LEU A 344 0.54 16.48 35.98
C LEU A 344 -0.42 16.94 34.87
N ASP A 345 -1.26 17.94 35.15
CA ASP A 345 -2.17 18.49 34.15
C ASP A 345 -1.42 19.25 33.06
N ALA A 346 -0.32 19.95 33.38
CA ALA A 346 0.56 20.56 32.38
C ALA A 346 1.21 19.51 31.46
N VAL A 347 1.73 18.42 32.02
CA VAL A 347 2.31 17.30 31.24
C VAL A 347 1.26 16.63 30.35
N ARG A 348 0.00 16.54 30.79
CA ARG A 348 -1.09 16.01 29.96
C ARG A 348 -1.39 16.89 28.76
N VAL A 349 -1.34 18.22 28.94
CA VAL A 349 -1.50 19.17 27.82
C VAL A 349 -0.34 19.01 26.83
N GLU A 350 0.90 18.96 27.31
CA GLU A 350 2.07 18.74 26.45
C GLU A 350 1.97 17.41 25.69
N LEU A 351 1.53 16.34 26.35
CA LEU A 351 1.31 15.05 25.70
C LEU A 351 0.22 15.12 24.63
N ALA A 352 -0.87 15.85 24.86
CA ALA A 352 -1.92 16.06 23.87
C ALA A 352 -1.39 16.83 22.64
N ASP A 353 -0.58 17.86 22.85
CA ASP A 353 0.04 18.64 21.77
C ASP A 353 1.00 17.77 20.93
N THR A 354 1.83 16.95 21.58
CA THR A 354 2.72 16.02 20.85
C THR A 354 1.93 14.99 20.05
N THR A 355 0.82 14.51 20.57
CA THR A 355 -0.06 13.57 19.87
C THR A 355 -0.70 14.22 18.65
N ALA A 356 -1.15 15.48 18.77
CA ALA A 356 -1.66 16.25 17.63
C ALA A 356 -0.60 16.50 16.55
N LEU A 357 0.66 16.72 16.95
CA LEU A 357 1.79 16.81 16.00
C LEU A 357 2.03 15.47 15.28
N PHE A 358 2.00 14.34 15.99
CA PHE A 358 2.12 13.02 15.38
C PHE A 358 1.00 12.71 14.40
N GLU A 359 -0.25 13.05 14.74
CA GLU A 359 -1.38 12.90 13.82
C GLU A 359 -1.20 13.74 12.55
N THR A 360 -0.70 14.96 12.70
CA THR A 360 -0.43 15.85 11.57
C THR A 360 0.66 15.27 10.67
N ALA A 361 1.78 14.82 11.25
CA ALA A 361 2.86 14.17 10.51
C ALA A 361 2.39 12.88 9.81
N SER A 362 1.52 12.09 10.45
CA SER A 362 0.92 10.91 9.84
C SER A 362 0.07 11.26 8.62
N ARG A 363 -0.75 12.31 8.71
CA ARG A 363 -1.56 12.79 7.57
C ARG A 363 -0.70 13.28 6.41
N GLU A 364 0.41 13.97 6.69
CA GLU A 364 1.36 14.40 5.67
C GLU A 364 2.05 13.21 5.00
N LEU A 365 2.46 12.19 5.78
CA LEU A 365 3.04 10.96 5.23
C LEU A 365 2.06 10.20 4.34
N ASP A 366 0.78 10.13 4.73
CA ASP A 366 -0.27 9.51 3.91
C ASP A 366 -0.53 10.29 2.62
N GLN A 367 -0.47 11.62 2.66
CA GLN A 367 -0.57 12.47 1.47
C GLN A 367 0.62 12.24 0.53
N ALA A 368 1.84 12.19 1.07
CA ALA A 368 3.05 11.89 0.31
C ALA A 368 3.00 10.48 -0.32
N GLY A 369 2.51 9.48 0.42
CA GLY A 369 2.33 8.12 -0.08
C GLY A 369 1.29 8.04 -1.22
N ARG A 370 0.18 8.78 -1.13
CA ARG A 370 -0.79 8.90 -2.23
C ARG A 370 -0.17 9.60 -3.45
N ALA A 371 0.60 10.66 -3.25
CA ALA A 371 1.28 11.37 -4.33
C ALA A 371 2.30 10.45 -5.05
N LEU A 372 3.06 9.65 -4.30
CA LEU A 372 4.00 8.68 -4.86
C LEU A 372 3.28 7.63 -5.72
N ARG A 373 2.20 7.02 -5.21
CA ARG A 373 1.39 6.05 -5.99
C ARG A 373 0.85 6.66 -7.29
N SER A 374 0.34 7.89 -7.23
CA SER A 374 -0.13 8.59 -8.44
C SER A 374 1.01 8.91 -9.43
N ALA A 375 2.25 9.04 -8.95
CA ALA A 375 3.42 9.24 -9.81
C ALA A 375 3.85 7.91 -10.45
N GLU A 376 3.82 6.81 -9.70
CA GLU A 376 4.10 5.46 -10.20
C GLU A 376 3.08 5.05 -11.27
N GLU A 377 1.78 5.28 -11.05
CA GLU A 377 0.73 5.02 -12.04
C GLU A 377 0.97 5.83 -13.32
N ARG A 378 1.31 7.12 -13.21
CA ARG A 378 1.66 7.96 -14.37
C ARG A 378 2.90 7.46 -15.10
N ALA A 379 3.90 6.95 -14.39
CA ALA A 379 5.10 6.37 -14.99
C ALA A 379 4.79 5.07 -15.75
N GLN A 380 3.93 4.21 -15.20
CA GLN A 380 3.49 2.97 -15.87
C GLN A 380 2.70 3.27 -17.14
N VAL A 381 1.78 4.25 -17.10
CA VAL A 381 1.05 4.69 -18.29
C VAL A 381 2.01 5.24 -19.34
N ALA A 382 2.97 6.08 -18.95
CA ALA A 382 3.98 6.61 -19.87
C ALA A 382 4.86 5.52 -20.49
N GLU A 383 5.20 4.47 -19.73
CA GLU A 383 5.96 3.33 -20.24
C GLU A 383 5.14 2.49 -21.23
N ALA A 384 3.85 2.27 -20.95
CA ALA A 384 2.93 1.59 -21.85
C ALA A 384 2.74 2.37 -23.17
N ASP A 385 2.59 3.69 -23.09
CA ASP A 385 2.50 4.57 -24.26
C ASP A 385 3.80 4.56 -25.07
N ALA A 386 4.97 4.57 -24.40
CA ALA A 386 6.26 4.45 -25.06
C ALA A 386 6.43 3.08 -25.76
N ALA A 387 5.95 1.99 -25.15
CA ALA A 387 5.97 0.67 -25.76
C ALA A 387 5.07 0.61 -27.02
N ARG A 388 3.88 1.23 -26.95
CA ARG A 388 2.97 1.36 -28.10
C ARG A 388 3.58 2.20 -29.22
N ALA A 389 4.19 3.33 -28.90
CA ALA A 389 4.87 4.16 -29.90
C ALA A 389 6.01 3.40 -30.60
N ARG A 390 6.76 2.55 -29.86
CA ARG A 390 7.80 1.68 -30.44
C ARG A 390 7.23 0.63 -31.38
N SER A 391 6.11 0.00 -31.03
CA SER A 391 5.48 -1.02 -31.89
C SER A 391 4.90 -0.39 -33.16
N GLU A 392 4.26 0.77 -33.05
CA GLU A 392 3.78 1.55 -34.20
C GLU A 392 4.93 2.00 -35.10
N ALA A 393 6.05 2.47 -34.53
CA ALA A 393 7.24 2.81 -35.29
C ALA A 393 7.87 1.58 -36.00
N ALA A 394 7.86 0.41 -35.36
CA ALA A 394 8.34 -0.83 -35.98
C ALA A 394 7.45 -1.26 -37.15
N ALA A 395 6.13 -1.18 -36.99
CA ALA A 395 5.17 -1.46 -38.07
C ALA A 395 5.32 -0.48 -39.24
N ALA A 396 5.51 0.82 -38.96
CA ALA A 396 5.77 1.83 -39.99
C ALA A 396 7.06 1.53 -40.76
N ARG A 397 8.14 1.12 -40.06
CA ARG A 397 9.39 0.70 -40.71
C ARG A 397 9.19 -0.51 -41.62
N GLN A 398 8.43 -1.51 -41.19
CA GLN A 398 8.12 -2.68 -42.02
C GLN A 398 7.31 -2.29 -43.27
N SER A 399 6.34 -1.39 -43.13
CA SER A 399 5.58 -0.85 -44.26
C SER A 399 6.49 -0.12 -45.26
N VAL A 400 7.43 0.71 -44.78
CA VAL A 400 8.41 1.38 -45.64
C VAL A 400 9.31 0.38 -46.37
N VAL A 401 9.79 -0.67 -45.69
CA VAL A 401 10.57 -1.74 -46.33
C VAL A 401 9.75 -2.44 -47.43
N GLY A 402 8.46 -2.70 -47.17
CA GLY A 402 7.54 -3.25 -48.18
C GLY A 402 7.39 -2.34 -49.40
N MET A 403 7.21 -1.03 -49.18
CA MET A 403 7.10 -0.05 -50.26
C MET A 403 8.40 0.07 -51.08
N ILE A 404 9.58 -0.04 -50.44
CA ILE A 404 10.87 -0.05 -51.15
C ILE A 404 10.97 -1.29 -52.04
N ALA A 405 10.61 -2.47 -51.52
CA ALA A 405 10.62 -3.71 -52.31
C ALA A 405 9.66 -3.64 -53.50
N GLU A 406 8.46 -3.07 -53.31
CA GLU A 406 7.50 -2.85 -54.40
C GLU A 406 8.05 -1.86 -55.45
N ALA A 407 8.64 -0.74 -55.01
CA ALA A 407 9.26 0.23 -55.91
C ALA A 407 10.42 -0.37 -56.72
N ASP A 408 11.23 -1.22 -56.10
CA ASP A 408 12.31 -1.95 -56.81
C ASP A 408 11.75 -2.97 -57.80
N GLY A 409 10.66 -3.67 -57.45
CA GLY A 409 9.92 -4.52 -58.37
C GLY A 409 9.41 -3.75 -59.60
N LEU A 410 8.79 -2.58 -59.38
CA LEU A 410 8.33 -1.71 -60.46
C LEU A 410 9.48 -1.17 -61.33
N ARG A 411 10.63 -0.86 -60.73
CA ARG A 411 11.83 -0.44 -61.50
C ARG A 411 12.34 -1.55 -62.41
N VAL A 412 12.30 -2.81 -61.97
CA VAL A 412 12.67 -3.96 -62.81
C VAL A 412 11.69 -4.10 -63.97
N GLN A 413 10.38 -4.06 -63.69
CA GLN A 413 9.35 -4.10 -64.74
C GLN A 413 9.51 -2.98 -65.77
N LEU A 414 9.81 -1.75 -65.32
CA LEU A 414 10.05 -0.62 -66.22
C LEU A 414 11.28 -0.84 -67.11
N ARG A 415 12.37 -1.39 -66.56
CA ARG A 415 13.56 -1.73 -67.36
C ARG A 415 13.25 -2.77 -68.42
N ASP A 416 12.47 -3.80 -68.08
CA ASP A 416 12.10 -4.85 -69.03
C ASP A 416 11.15 -4.33 -70.11
N ALA A 417 10.18 -3.50 -69.74
CA ALA A 417 9.32 -2.81 -70.70
C ALA A 417 10.14 -1.90 -71.64
N ASN A 418 11.15 -1.18 -71.13
CA ASN A 418 12.00 -0.32 -71.95
C ASN A 418 12.91 -1.14 -72.90
N ARG A 419 13.40 -2.31 -72.46
CA ARG A 419 14.12 -3.25 -73.33
C ARG A 419 13.21 -3.77 -74.43
N GLU A 420 11.96 -4.12 -74.11
CA GLU A 420 11.00 -4.57 -75.10
C GLU A 420 10.66 -3.47 -76.11
N ALA A 421 10.42 -2.25 -75.65
CA ALA A 421 10.22 -1.10 -76.52
C ALA A 421 11.44 -0.87 -77.45
N GLY A 422 12.66 -1.04 -76.93
CA GLY A 422 13.90 -0.99 -77.72
C GLY A 422 13.95 -2.10 -78.79
N ARG A 423 13.55 -3.33 -78.47
CA ARG A 423 13.44 -4.43 -79.45
C ARG A 423 12.41 -4.12 -80.54
N GLN A 424 11.24 -3.63 -80.15
CA GLN A 424 10.18 -3.24 -81.10
C GLN A 424 10.65 -2.08 -82.01
N ALA A 425 11.38 -1.11 -81.47
CA ALA A 425 11.96 -0.02 -82.26
C ALA A 425 13.00 -0.51 -83.26
N ALA A 426 13.86 -1.46 -82.87
CA ALA A 426 14.84 -2.07 -83.77
C ALA A 426 14.15 -2.86 -84.90
N LEU A 427 13.13 -3.66 -84.57
CA LEU A 427 12.31 -4.37 -85.57
C LEU A 427 11.62 -3.39 -86.54
N ALA A 428 11.07 -2.29 -86.02
CA ALA A 428 10.45 -1.26 -86.85
C ALA A 428 11.47 -0.55 -87.76
N ALA A 429 12.72 -0.36 -87.31
CA ALA A 429 13.79 0.18 -88.14
C ALA A 429 14.19 -0.79 -89.26
N MET A 430 14.35 -2.08 -88.94
CA MET A 430 14.62 -3.12 -89.95
C MET A 430 13.50 -3.19 -91.00
N ALA A 431 12.24 -3.14 -90.57
CA ALA A 431 11.10 -3.13 -91.49
C ALA A 431 11.06 -1.88 -92.39
N ARG A 432 11.50 -0.71 -91.88
CA ARG A 432 11.64 0.50 -92.70
C ARG A 432 12.77 0.37 -93.71
N ASP A 433 13.93 -0.12 -93.29
CA ASP A 433 15.07 -0.33 -94.18
C ASP A 433 14.73 -1.34 -95.30
N GLU A 434 13.98 -2.39 -94.97
CA GLU A 434 13.46 -3.35 -95.94
C GLU A 434 12.45 -2.70 -96.90
N ALA A 435 11.51 -1.91 -96.37
CA ALA A 435 10.55 -1.17 -97.19
C ALA A 435 11.23 -0.17 -98.14
N ASP A 436 12.23 0.56 -97.66
CA ASP A 436 13.04 1.47 -98.47
C ASP A 436 13.87 0.71 -99.52
N GLY A 437 14.40 -0.47 -99.17
CA GLY A 437 15.06 -1.37 -100.10
C GLY A 437 14.14 -1.83 -101.23
N LEU A 438 12.93 -2.29 -100.89
CA LEU A 438 11.90 -2.68 -101.84
C LEU A 438 11.47 -1.50 -102.72
N ARG A 439 11.37 -0.30 -102.14
CA ARG A 439 11.02 0.91 -102.89
C ARG A 439 12.09 1.26 -103.93
N ARG A 440 13.38 1.20 -103.56
CA ARG A 440 14.48 1.38 -104.53
C ARG A 440 14.45 0.32 -105.64
N GLN A 441 14.11 -0.94 -105.32
CA GLN A 441 13.97 -1.99 -106.34
C GLN A 441 12.80 -1.73 -107.30
N LEU A 442 11.69 -1.20 -106.80
CA LEU A 442 10.56 -0.76 -107.62
C LEU A 442 10.96 0.41 -108.50
N ASP A 443 11.56 1.46 -107.94
CA ASP A 443 12.02 2.63 -108.70
C ASP A 443 13.02 2.22 -109.81
N ASP A 444 13.93 1.27 -109.53
CA ASP A 444 14.89 0.72 -110.51
C ASP A 444 14.20 -0.15 -111.58
N ARG A 445 13.14 -0.90 -111.22
CA ARG A 445 12.30 -1.61 -112.20
C ARG A 445 11.51 -0.65 -113.07
N ASP A 446 10.91 0.39 -112.50
CA ASP A 446 10.16 1.41 -113.22
C ASP A 446 11.08 2.20 -114.15
N ALA A 447 12.29 2.54 -113.71
CA ALA A 447 13.31 3.15 -114.56
C ALA A 447 13.72 2.25 -115.73
N ARG A 448 13.91 0.94 -115.49
CA ARG A 448 14.15 -0.04 -116.57
C ARG A 448 12.97 -0.15 -117.52
N HIS A 449 11.75 -0.28 -117.02
CA HIS A 449 10.54 -0.33 -117.84
C HIS A 449 10.34 0.97 -118.65
N ALA A 450 10.64 2.13 -118.08
CA ALA A 450 10.60 3.40 -118.77
C ALA A 450 11.67 3.48 -119.87
N ALA A 451 12.88 2.98 -119.62
CA ALA A 451 13.93 2.88 -120.63
C ALA A 451 13.58 1.90 -121.77
N ASP A 452 13.01 0.74 -121.43
CA ASP A 452 12.54 -0.25 -122.40
C ASP A 452 11.38 0.29 -123.23
N LEU A 453 10.41 0.99 -122.60
CA LEU A 453 9.32 1.68 -123.27
C LEU A 453 9.85 2.79 -124.18
N ALA A 454 10.82 3.60 -123.73
CA ALA A 454 11.45 4.62 -124.55
C ALA A 454 12.16 4.01 -125.76
N ALA A 455 12.90 2.92 -125.58
CA ALA A 455 13.57 2.19 -126.67
C ALA A 455 12.58 1.49 -127.61
N MET A 456 11.43 1.03 -127.11
CA MET A 456 10.35 0.46 -127.91
C MET A 456 9.63 1.56 -128.70
N VAL A 457 9.38 2.71 -128.09
CA VAL A 457 8.83 3.88 -128.77
C VAL A 457 9.81 4.36 -129.83
N GLU A 458 11.10 4.50 -129.56
CA GLU A 458 12.11 4.84 -130.59
C GLU A 458 12.09 3.82 -131.74
N ARG A 459 12.03 2.51 -131.45
CA ARG A 459 11.89 1.47 -132.49
C ARG A 459 10.61 1.61 -133.31
N MET A 460 9.45 1.77 -132.66
CA MET A 460 8.18 1.99 -133.35
C MET A 460 8.18 3.30 -134.14
N THR A 461 8.86 4.33 -133.66
CA THR A 461 8.97 5.62 -134.35
C THR A 461 9.88 5.48 -135.56
N ALA A 462 11.01 4.77 -135.46
CA ALA A 462 11.88 4.45 -136.58
C ALA A 462 11.20 3.53 -137.61
N GLU A 463 10.44 2.52 -137.17
CA GLU A 463 9.64 1.66 -138.04
C GLU A 463 8.50 2.42 -138.71
N ARG A 464 7.81 3.31 -137.98
CA ARG A 464 6.79 4.21 -138.52
C ARG A 464 7.42 5.17 -139.52
N ASP A 465 8.57 5.76 -139.22
CA ASP A 465 9.23 6.71 -140.12
C ASP A 465 9.79 6.01 -141.36
N ALA A 466 10.23 4.75 -141.24
CA ALA A 466 10.54 3.88 -142.38
C ALA A 466 9.28 3.50 -143.19
N ALA A 467 8.16 3.22 -142.53
CA ALA A 467 6.88 2.95 -143.17
C ALA A 467 6.28 4.20 -143.84
N VAL A 468 6.46 5.38 -143.24
CA VAL A 468 6.07 6.69 -143.80
C VAL A 468 7.01 7.08 -144.94
N ALA A 469 8.30 6.78 -144.87
CA ALA A 469 9.24 6.95 -145.99
C ALA A 469 8.88 6.03 -147.17
N LYS A 470 8.49 4.77 -146.88
CA LYS A 470 7.97 3.83 -147.88
C LYS A 470 6.63 4.31 -148.46
N ALA A 471 5.70 4.76 -147.62
CA ALA A 471 4.43 5.33 -148.05
C ALA A 471 4.61 6.65 -148.80
N ARG A 472 5.65 7.46 -148.51
CA ARG A 472 6.01 8.65 -149.29
C ARG A 472 6.64 8.31 -150.65
N ALA A 473 7.35 7.19 -150.76
CA ALA A 473 7.84 6.70 -152.05
C ALA A 473 6.69 6.15 -152.93
N ASP A 474 5.67 5.55 -152.30
CA ASP A 474 4.50 4.99 -153.00
C ASP A 474 3.38 6.03 -153.25
N ALA A 475 3.40 7.22 -152.62
CA ALA A 475 2.34 8.24 -152.69
C ALA A 475 2.71 9.51 -153.50
N VAL A 476 3.60 9.42 -154.50
CA VAL A 476 3.86 10.51 -155.49
C VAL A 476 2.95 10.42 -156.72
N THR A 477 1.93 9.55 -156.71
CA THR A 477 0.96 9.42 -157.81
C THR A 477 -0.47 9.53 -157.28
N SER A 478 -1.21 10.58 -157.67
CA SER A 478 -2.64 10.90 -157.43
C SER A 478 -3.03 11.35 -156.00
N VAL A 479 -3.37 12.63 -155.71
CA VAL A 479 -4.55 13.48 -156.04
C VAL A 479 -5.66 13.46 -154.96
N THR A 480 -5.97 14.67 -154.44
CA THR A 480 -7.19 15.20 -153.78
C THR A 480 -7.57 14.97 -152.28
N THR A 481 -7.88 16.12 -151.63
CA THR A 481 -8.69 16.52 -150.43
C THR A 481 -10.02 15.73 -150.23
N PRO A 482 -10.84 15.81 -149.12
CA PRO A 482 -10.85 16.67 -147.91
C PRO A 482 -11.32 16.05 -146.54
N ALA A 483 -11.33 16.89 -145.48
CA ALA A 483 -12.27 17.04 -144.35
C ALA A 483 -12.78 15.86 -143.44
N ARG A 484 -12.72 16.17 -142.12
CA ARG A 484 -13.72 15.99 -141.04
C ARG A 484 -13.90 14.68 -140.26
N ASP A 485 -13.89 14.90 -138.94
CA ASP A 485 -14.78 14.38 -137.88
C ASP A 485 -14.56 13.01 -137.22
N ALA A 486 -14.25 13.15 -135.91
CA ALA A 486 -14.96 12.56 -134.78
C ALA A 486 -14.56 11.18 -134.23
N VAL A 487 -14.86 11.07 -132.92
CA VAL A 487 -15.08 9.88 -132.09
C VAL A 487 -13.97 9.58 -131.05
N THR A 488 -14.20 10.09 -129.83
CA THR A 488 -14.30 9.40 -128.50
C THR A 488 -13.73 7.97 -128.34
N PRO A 489 -13.33 7.49 -127.13
CA PRO A 489 -14.20 7.52 -125.94
C PRO A 489 -13.54 7.54 -124.53
N ALA A 490 -14.42 7.81 -123.57
CA ALA A 490 -14.63 7.12 -122.28
C ALA A 490 -13.46 6.86 -121.31
N SER A 491 -13.68 7.30 -120.07
CA SER A 491 -13.96 6.45 -118.89
C SER A 491 -13.71 7.31 -117.64
N ARG A 492 -14.71 7.60 -116.78
CA ARG A 492 -15.18 6.77 -115.64
C ARG A 492 -14.02 6.27 -114.78
N ASP A 493 -14.02 6.23 -113.45
CA ASP A 493 -14.91 6.49 -112.31
C ASP A 493 -13.89 6.41 -111.12
N GLY A 494 -14.00 6.98 -109.92
CA GLY A 494 -15.03 7.66 -109.15
C GLY A 494 -14.33 8.22 -107.87
N VAL A 495 -14.98 9.13 -107.13
CA VAL A 495 -15.56 8.84 -105.79
C VAL A 495 -14.46 8.82 -104.70
N THR A 496 -14.31 9.75 -103.74
CA THR A 496 -15.24 10.49 -102.84
C THR A 496 -14.41 11.50 -101.98
N PRO A 497 -14.96 12.30 -101.01
CA PRO A 497 -15.02 13.75 -101.16
C PRO A 497 -14.42 14.48 -99.91
N PRO A 498 -14.87 15.68 -99.46
CA PRO A 498 -13.94 16.73 -99.03
C PRO A 498 -13.79 16.80 -97.50
N ARG A 499 -12.65 17.37 -97.11
CA ARG A 499 -12.32 17.84 -95.76
C ARG A 499 -13.07 19.15 -95.48
N PRO A 500 -13.82 19.26 -94.37
CA PRO A 500 -14.07 20.55 -93.74
C PRO A 500 -13.28 20.65 -92.43
N GLY A 501 -12.77 21.87 -92.19
CA GLY A 501 -12.14 22.23 -90.93
C GLY A 501 -13.06 22.00 -89.73
N GLY A 502 -12.46 21.49 -88.66
CA GLY A 502 -13.06 21.41 -87.35
C GLY A 502 -12.05 21.90 -86.34
N ALA A 503 -12.33 23.05 -85.75
CA ALA A 503 -11.60 23.58 -84.61
C ALA A 503 -11.57 22.54 -83.48
N THR A 504 -10.38 22.29 -82.93
CA THR A 504 -10.23 21.55 -81.68
C THR A 504 -10.83 22.38 -80.53
N PRO A 505 -11.85 21.87 -79.81
CA PRO A 505 -12.30 22.49 -78.58
C PRO A 505 -11.33 22.17 -77.45
N ASP A 506 -10.99 23.20 -76.70
CA ASP A 506 -10.47 23.15 -75.33
C ASP A 506 -11.28 22.14 -74.49
N ARG A 507 -10.69 20.97 -74.23
CA ARG A 507 -11.20 19.98 -73.28
C ARG A 507 -10.63 20.27 -71.91
N SER A 508 -11.14 21.32 -71.28
CA SER A 508 -11.17 21.39 -69.82
C SER A 508 -12.22 20.39 -69.31
N PRO A 509 -11.86 19.36 -68.52
CA PRO A 509 -12.82 18.37 -68.04
C PRO A 509 -13.75 19.01 -67.01
N ARG A 510 -14.98 19.37 -67.43
CA ARG A 510 -16.06 19.65 -66.48
C ARG A 510 -16.47 18.33 -65.83
N ARG A 511 -15.93 18.05 -64.64
CA ARG A 511 -16.39 16.93 -63.80
C ARG A 511 -17.84 17.20 -63.32
N PRO A 512 -18.70 16.18 -63.27
CA PRO A 512 -20.06 16.32 -62.76
C PRO A 512 -20.06 16.68 -61.26
N PRO A 513 -21.11 17.36 -60.75
CA PRO A 513 -21.23 17.64 -59.31
C PRO A 513 -21.29 16.34 -58.49
N TRP A 514 -20.80 16.39 -57.25
CA TRP A 514 -20.87 15.26 -56.32
C TRP A 514 -22.32 14.75 -56.19
N SER A 515 -22.50 13.44 -56.18
CA SER A 515 -23.80 12.82 -55.95
C SER A 515 -24.29 13.07 -54.51
N ASP A 516 -25.59 12.93 -54.26
CA ASP A 516 -26.13 13.17 -52.91
C ASP A 516 -25.62 12.15 -51.89
N ALA A 517 -25.33 10.92 -52.31
CA ALA A 517 -24.67 9.91 -51.48
C ALA A 517 -23.22 10.32 -51.12
N GLN A 518 -22.49 10.94 -52.05
CA GLN A 518 -21.15 11.49 -51.78
C GLN A 518 -21.22 12.66 -50.80
N LYS A 519 -22.17 13.59 -50.99
CA LYS A 519 -22.38 14.72 -50.06
C LYS A 519 -22.75 14.25 -48.67
N ALA A 520 -23.63 13.25 -48.55
CA ALA A 520 -24.00 12.65 -47.27
C ALA A 520 -22.81 11.98 -46.57
N ALA A 521 -21.97 11.24 -47.32
CA ALA A 521 -20.75 10.65 -46.81
C ALA A 521 -19.77 11.72 -46.27
N PHE A 522 -19.57 12.80 -47.03
CA PHE A 522 -18.69 13.91 -46.65
C PHE A 522 -19.20 14.64 -45.41
N ALA A 523 -20.49 15.01 -45.39
CA ALA A 523 -21.11 15.68 -44.24
C ALA A 523 -21.04 14.83 -42.97
N TYR A 524 -21.29 13.51 -43.08
CA TYR A 524 -21.22 12.60 -41.94
C TYR A 524 -19.79 12.49 -41.37
N ARG A 525 -18.77 12.41 -42.23
CA ARG A 525 -17.36 12.36 -41.81
C ARG A 525 -16.88 13.66 -41.20
N ASP A 526 -17.28 14.80 -41.76
CA ASP A 526 -16.90 16.12 -41.27
C ASP A 526 -17.53 16.39 -39.89
N ALA A 527 -18.76 15.90 -39.66
CA ALA A 527 -19.41 15.95 -38.34
C ALA A 527 -18.85 14.93 -37.33
N ASN A 528 -18.23 13.83 -37.80
CA ASN A 528 -17.72 12.74 -36.96
C ASN A 528 -16.30 12.33 -37.38
N PRO A 529 -15.26 13.10 -36.99
CA PRO A 529 -13.89 12.87 -37.47
C PRO A 529 -13.31 11.50 -37.08
N THR A 530 -13.81 10.93 -35.97
CA THR A 530 -13.38 9.63 -35.41
C THR A 530 -14.18 8.44 -35.93
N ALA A 531 -15.23 8.65 -36.75
CA ALA A 531 -16.04 7.55 -37.29
C ALA A 531 -15.18 6.56 -38.09
N THR A 532 -15.50 5.27 -38.09
CA THR A 532 -14.79 4.31 -38.94
C THR A 532 -15.28 4.43 -40.39
N TRP A 533 -14.51 3.93 -41.36
CA TRP A 533 -14.96 3.92 -42.77
C TRP A 533 -16.24 3.09 -42.97
N ILE A 534 -16.47 2.10 -42.11
CA ILE A 534 -17.69 1.29 -42.08
C ILE A 534 -18.89 2.15 -41.67
N ASP A 535 -18.75 3.03 -40.68
CA ASP A 535 -19.82 3.92 -40.22
C ASP A 535 -20.20 4.93 -41.30
N VAL A 536 -19.20 5.51 -41.99
CA VAL A 536 -19.42 6.44 -43.10
C VAL A 536 -20.09 5.72 -44.29
N ALA A 537 -19.69 4.48 -44.57
CA ALA A 537 -20.28 3.66 -45.62
C ALA A 537 -21.75 3.32 -45.32
N LYS A 538 -22.05 2.97 -44.07
CA LYS A 538 -23.41 2.72 -43.58
C LYS A 538 -24.29 3.98 -43.67
N ALA A 539 -23.77 5.14 -43.27
CA ALA A 539 -24.49 6.41 -43.36
C ALA A 539 -24.76 6.85 -44.81
N ALA A 540 -23.85 6.55 -45.73
CA ALA A 540 -23.95 6.90 -47.14
C ALA A 540 -24.71 5.87 -48.00
N GLY A 541 -25.13 4.73 -47.43
CA GLY A 541 -25.78 3.66 -48.17
C GLY A 541 -24.91 3.04 -49.26
N SER A 542 -23.60 2.95 -49.04
CA SER A 542 -22.62 2.43 -50.01
C SER A 542 -21.62 1.49 -49.36
N ASN A 543 -20.83 0.76 -50.17
CA ASN A 543 -19.77 -0.09 -49.63
C ASN A 543 -18.53 0.74 -49.25
N GLU A 544 -17.73 0.19 -48.33
CA GLU A 544 -16.56 0.89 -47.77
C GLU A 544 -15.53 1.29 -48.84
N SER A 545 -15.27 0.42 -49.82
CA SER A 545 -14.29 0.68 -50.88
C SER A 545 -14.70 1.83 -51.80
N THR A 546 -16.00 1.97 -52.07
CA THR A 546 -16.57 3.08 -52.86
C THR A 546 -16.46 4.40 -52.09
N VAL A 547 -16.79 4.40 -50.79
CA VAL A 547 -16.65 5.59 -49.95
C VAL A 547 -15.20 6.03 -49.84
N ARG A 548 -14.25 5.11 -49.59
CA ARG A 548 -12.82 5.43 -49.58
C ARG A 548 -12.35 6.06 -50.90
N ARG A 549 -12.85 5.56 -52.04
CA ARG A 549 -12.54 6.14 -53.36
C ARG A 549 -13.12 7.55 -53.51
N TRP A 550 -14.31 7.82 -52.98
CA TRP A 550 -14.89 9.17 -53.00
C TRP A 550 -14.06 10.18 -52.20
N PHE A 551 -13.59 9.81 -51.01
CA PHE A 551 -12.74 10.69 -50.20
C PHE A 551 -11.37 10.93 -50.85
N LYS A 552 -10.77 9.90 -51.46
CA LYS A 552 -9.55 10.09 -52.26
C LYS A 552 -9.75 11.13 -53.37
N HIS A 553 -10.86 11.07 -54.10
CA HIS A 553 -11.17 12.05 -55.14
C HIS A 553 -11.52 13.44 -54.60
N ARG A 554 -12.12 13.53 -53.41
CA ARG A 554 -12.35 14.82 -52.71
C ARG A 554 -11.02 15.47 -52.35
N ASP A 555 -10.07 14.71 -51.82
CA ASP A 555 -8.76 15.21 -51.41
C ASP A 555 -7.92 15.64 -52.63
N GLU A 556 -7.93 14.85 -53.71
CA GLU A 556 -7.34 15.23 -55.00
C GLU A 556 -7.97 16.51 -55.56
N TYR A 557 -9.29 16.67 -55.43
CA TYR A 557 -10.00 17.87 -55.86
C TYR A 557 -9.64 19.10 -55.02
N GLN A 558 -9.59 18.96 -53.69
CA GLN A 558 -9.20 20.04 -52.79
C GLN A 558 -7.73 20.46 -53.00
N ALA A 559 -6.84 19.49 -53.23
CA ALA A 559 -5.45 19.76 -53.59
C ALA A 559 -5.35 20.55 -54.90
N SER A 560 -6.15 20.20 -55.91
CA SER A 560 -6.19 20.94 -57.19
C SER A 560 -6.75 22.37 -57.06
N LEU A 561 -7.56 22.65 -56.04
CA LEU A 561 -8.06 24.00 -55.74
C LEU A 561 -7.03 24.84 -54.97
N ALA A 562 -6.20 24.20 -54.14
CA ALA A 562 -5.15 24.88 -53.37
C ALA A 562 -3.98 25.39 -54.25
N ASP A 563 -3.78 24.79 -55.43
CA ASP A 563 -2.73 25.16 -56.40
C ASP A 563 -3.10 26.32 -57.33
N VAL A 564 -4.29 26.91 -57.18
CA VAL A 564 -4.67 28.12 -57.92
C VAL A 564 -4.22 29.34 -57.10
N PRO A 565 -3.17 30.08 -57.51
CA PRO A 565 -2.77 31.29 -56.81
C PRO A 565 -3.94 32.27 -56.83
N ALA A 566 -4.37 32.71 -55.64
CA ALA A 566 -5.41 33.70 -55.46
C ALA A 566 -4.95 35.04 -56.07
N SER A 567 -5.17 35.21 -57.38
CA SER A 567 -5.12 36.52 -58.00
C SER A 567 -6.21 37.37 -57.34
N GLN A 568 -5.76 38.37 -56.59
CA GLN A 568 -6.59 39.41 -56.01
C GLN A 568 -7.30 40.14 -57.16
N ILE A 569 -8.53 39.75 -57.46
CA ILE A 569 -9.45 40.61 -58.19
C ILE A 569 -9.94 41.63 -57.16
N ALA A 570 -9.32 42.81 -57.21
CA ALA A 570 -9.73 43.98 -56.44
C ALA A 570 -11.21 44.27 -56.70
N ASN A 571 -12.00 44.29 -55.64
CA ASN A 571 -13.40 44.69 -55.66
C ASN A 571 -13.46 46.24 -55.73
N PRO A 572 -13.99 46.85 -56.80
CA PRO A 572 -14.04 48.30 -56.92
C PRO A 572 -15.34 48.81 -56.30
N LYS A 573 -15.36 48.98 -54.98
CA LYS A 573 -16.31 49.82 -54.23
C LYS A 573 -16.04 49.62 -52.74
N GLU A 574 -15.25 50.52 -52.15
CA GLU A 574 -15.55 51.15 -50.86
C GLU A 574 -14.50 52.21 -50.51
N PRO A 575 -14.89 53.28 -49.81
CA PRO A 575 -14.09 54.49 -49.67
C PRO A 575 -13.05 54.39 -48.57
N VAL A 576 -11.93 55.04 -48.83
CA VAL A 576 -10.80 55.27 -47.94
C VAL A 576 -11.25 56.00 -46.68
N THR A 577 -11.01 55.40 -45.50
CA THR A 577 -10.90 56.12 -44.23
C THR A 577 -9.53 55.89 -43.61
N SER A 578 -8.84 57.00 -43.44
CA SER A 578 -7.58 57.23 -42.74
C SER A 578 -7.63 56.89 -41.24
N GLY A 579 -6.49 56.48 -40.68
CA GLY A 579 -6.22 56.55 -39.23
C GLY A 579 -5.25 55.45 -38.79
N ALA A 580 -3.95 55.72 -38.72
CA ALA A 580 -3.23 56.27 -37.57
C ALA A 580 -2.69 55.19 -36.61
N ASN A 581 -1.39 54.94 -36.75
CA ASN A 581 -0.36 54.73 -35.72
C ASN A 581 -0.73 54.02 -34.40
N GLY A 582 -0.07 52.87 -34.16
CA GLY A 582 0.10 52.29 -32.83
C GLY A 582 1.28 51.32 -32.79
N ARG A 583 2.36 51.74 -32.14
CA ARG A 583 3.67 51.09 -32.04
C ARG A 583 3.87 50.66 -30.58
N THR A 584 4.14 49.39 -30.31
CA THR A 584 4.74 48.84 -29.06
C THR A 584 5.14 47.39 -29.36
N VAL A 585 6.42 47.07 -29.56
CA VAL A 585 7.47 46.78 -28.56
C VAL A 585 7.15 45.54 -27.69
N THR A 586 7.82 44.44 -28.07
CA THR A 586 8.37 43.32 -27.29
C THR A 586 8.21 43.30 -25.77
N THR A 587 7.90 42.13 -25.23
CA THR A 587 8.70 41.46 -24.18
C THR A 587 8.41 39.96 -24.12
N ARG A 588 9.51 39.18 -24.19
CA ARG A 588 9.77 37.79 -23.78
C ARG A 588 8.83 36.66 -24.20
#